data_AF-A0A366MJ65-F1
#
_entry.id   AF-A0A366MJ65-F1
#
_cell.length_a   1.000
_cell.length_b   1.000
_cell.length_c   1.000
_cell.angle_alpha   90.00
_cell.angle_beta   90.00
_cell.angle_gamma   90.00
#
_symmetry.space_group_name_H-M   'P 1'
#
loop_
_entity.id
_entity.type
_entity.pdbx_description
1 polymer ?
#
loop_
_entity_poly.entity_id
_entity_poly.type
_entity_poly.pdbx_seq_one_letter_code
_entity_poly.pdbx_strand_id
1 'polypeptide(L)'
;MFLSFYPPAARPVPYGPRRNFFFRSLYLLCVAAVITIVTLLVYPAETVVFGILHLIGVATILAIPFVVLKVKPYVPLVFGIICIVLSPLVSMLRSPACLLPFGITYNGFATLDYEPLIPWFGVVLLGVSLGQVIYPGGVRHGILTRIGEMPRLLAPLCFLGRHTLIIYLVHVPIIIAVLFLFGLVSL
;
A
#
# COMPACT_ATOMS: atom_id res chain seq x y z
N MET A 1 24.11 -38.01 -23.80
CA MET A 1 23.07 -38.31 -22.79
C MET A 1 22.84 -37.06 -21.95
N PHE A 2 22.21 -36.06 -22.57
CA PHE A 2 21.92 -34.75 -21.97
C PHE A 2 20.54 -34.82 -21.33
N LEU A 3 20.48 -34.92 -20.01
CA LEU A 3 19.22 -34.83 -19.28
C LEU A 3 18.85 -33.35 -19.09
N SER A 4 17.78 -32.99 -19.79
CA SER A 4 17.01 -31.76 -19.69
C SER A 4 16.58 -31.51 -18.23
N PHE A 5 17.31 -30.64 -17.53
CA PHE A 5 16.83 -29.94 -16.35
C PHE A 5 16.06 -28.69 -16.79
N TYR A 6 14.91 -28.90 -17.43
CA TYR A 6 13.88 -27.87 -17.43
C TYR A 6 13.20 -27.92 -16.07
N PRO A 7 13.30 -26.89 -15.21
CA PRO A 7 12.45 -26.83 -14.03
C PRO A 7 10.99 -26.83 -14.50
N PRO A 8 10.09 -27.53 -13.79
CA PRO A 8 8.69 -27.59 -14.17
C PRO A 8 8.17 -26.16 -14.31
N ALA A 9 7.57 -25.86 -15.47
CA ALA A 9 6.94 -24.58 -15.76
C ALA A 9 6.16 -24.15 -14.51
N ALA A 10 6.49 -22.95 -13.99
CA ALA A 10 5.86 -22.40 -12.80
C ALA A 10 4.35 -22.62 -12.91
N ARG A 11 3.79 -23.49 -12.06
CA ARG A 11 2.37 -23.79 -12.08
C ARG A 11 1.65 -22.44 -12.07
N PRO A 12 0.73 -22.16 -13.01
CA PRO A 12 -0.05 -20.95 -12.95
C PRO A 12 -0.70 -20.95 -11.57
N VAL A 13 -0.26 -20.04 -10.69
CA VAL A 13 -0.89 -19.87 -9.39
C VAL A 13 -2.33 -19.54 -9.75
N PRO A 14 -3.32 -20.40 -9.40
CA PRO A 14 -4.67 -20.21 -9.87
C PRO A 14 -5.10 -18.84 -9.36
N TYR A 15 -5.27 -17.89 -10.27
CA TYR A 15 -5.74 -16.58 -9.88
C TYR A 15 -7.21 -16.74 -9.48
N GLY A 16 -7.47 -16.89 -8.18
CA GLY A 16 -8.83 -16.94 -7.64
C GLY A 16 -8.88 -16.88 -6.11
N PRO A 17 -9.86 -16.18 -5.49
CA PRO A 17 -10.80 -15.20 -6.03
C PRO A 17 -10.62 -13.81 -5.37
N ARG A 18 -11.14 -12.76 -6.01
CA ARG A 18 -11.33 -11.37 -5.55
C ARG A 18 -11.50 -11.20 -4.03
N ARG A 19 -12.18 -12.18 -3.43
CA ARG A 19 -12.39 -12.41 -2.00
C ARG A 19 -11.13 -12.28 -1.14
N ASN A 20 -9.97 -12.78 -1.59
CA ASN A 20 -8.74 -12.74 -0.79
C ASN A 20 -8.15 -11.33 -0.69
N PHE A 21 -8.23 -10.53 -1.76
CA PHE A 21 -7.83 -9.12 -1.72
C PHE A 21 -8.78 -8.31 -0.88
N PHE A 22 -10.08 -8.50 -1.05
CA PHE A 22 -11.10 -7.80 -0.27
C PHE A 22 -10.98 -8.07 1.23
N PHE A 23 -10.87 -9.34 1.65
CA PHE A 23 -10.71 -9.66 3.07
C PHE A 23 -9.37 -9.20 3.64
N ARG A 24 -8.29 -9.23 2.86
CA ARG A 24 -7.02 -8.65 3.28
C ARG A 24 -7.13 -7.13 3.47
N SER A 25 -7.81 -6.44 2.57
CA SER A 25 -8.06 -5.00 2.72
C SER A 25 -8.90 -4.72 3.96
N LEU A 26 -9.94 -5.51 4.20
CA LEU A 26 -10.79 -5.36 5.39
C LEU A 26 -9.97 -5.57 6.67
N TYR A 27 -9.09 -6.57 6.70
CA TYR A 27 -8.16 -6.77 7.81
C TYR A 27 -7.28 -5.54 8.04
N LEU A 28 -6.71 -4.96 6.98
CA LEU A 28 -5.92 -3.72 7.10
C LEU A 28 -6.75 -2.55 7.63
N LEU A 29 -7.99 -2.40 7.18
CA LEU A 29 -8.91 -1.35 7.66
C LEU A 29 -9.29 -1.57 9.13
N CYS A 30 -9.49 -2.81 9.58
CA CYS A 30 -9.72 -3.12 10.98
C CYS A 30 -8.51 -2.74 11.84
N VAL A 31 -7.29 -3.10 11.40
CA VAL A 31 -6.05 -2.69 12.10
C VAL A 31 -5.93 -1.16 12.11
N ALA A 32 -6.23 -0.49 11.00
CA ALA A 32 -6.19 0.96 10.89
C ALA A 32 -7.18 1.63 11.87
N ALA A 33 -8.40 1.11 11.99
CA ALA A 33 -9.39 1.60 12.94
C ALA A 33 -8.94 1.43 14.40
N VAL A 34 -8.26 0.33 14.72
CA VAL A 34 -7.65 0.15 16.06
C VAL A 34 -6.59 1.22 16.32
N ILE A 35 -5.74 1.55 15.33
CA ILE A 35 -4.75 2.63 15.47
C ILE A 35 -5.44 3.98 15.67
N THR A 36 -6.50 4.27 14.92
CA THR A 36 -7.28 5.51 15.12
C THR A 36 -7.84 5.60 16.54
N ILE A 37 -8.40 4.51 17.08
CA ILE A 37 -8.92 4.50 18.46
C ILE A 37 -7.79 4.69 19.47
N VAL A 38 -6.67 3.97 19.32
CA VAL A 38 -5.53 4.10 20.24
C VAL A 38 -4.95 5.51 20.20
N THR A 39 -4.77 6.08 19.01
CA THR A 39 -4.22 7.44 18.87
C THR A 39 -5.20 8.51 19.34
N LEU A 40 -6.51 8.30 19.20
CA LEU A 40 -7.53 9.19 19.77
C LEU A 40 -7.46 9.23 21.30
N LEU A 41 -7.17 8.10 21.95
CA LEU A 41 -7.08 8.00 23.40
C LEU A 41 -5.77 8.56 23.96
N VAL A 42 -4.65 8.39 23.24
CA VAL A 42 -3.32 8.81 23.72
C VAL A 42 -2.95 10.23 23.26
N TYR A 43 -3.27 10.59 22.02
CA TYR A 43 -2.91 11.87 21.38
C TYR A 43 -4.12 12.46 20.63
N PRO A 44 -5.17 12.93 21.32
CA PRO A 44 -6.43 13.36 20.70
C PRO A 44 -6.23 14.49 19.67
N ALA A 45 -5.28 15.40 19.91
CA ALA A 45 -4.97 16.52 19.01
C ALA A 45 -4.36 16.08 17.66
N GLU A 46 -3.69 14.93 17.62
CA GLU A 46 -2.98 14.43 16.43
C GLU A 46 -3.46 13.02 16.01
N THR A 47 -4.73 12.73 16.29
CA THR A 47 -5.37 11.44 16.01
C THR A 47 -5.17 11.02 14.55
N VAL A 48 -4.82 9.76 14.31
CA VAL A 48 -4.66 9.21 12.95
C VAL A 48 -6.04 8.99 12.31
N VAL A 49 -6.48 9.96 11.50
CA VAL A 49 -7.80 9.90 10.83
C VAL A 49 -7.74 9.10 9.52
N PHE A 50 -6.70 9.29 8.72
CA PHE A 50 -6.53 8.61 7.43
C PHE A 50 -5.05 8.38 7.12
N GLY A 51 -4.42 7.51 7.89
CA GLY A 51 -3.01 7.11 7.70
C GLY A 51 -2.79 6.05 6.62
N ILE A 52 -1.54 5.59 6.48
CA ILE A 52 -1.12 4.68 5.40
C ILE A 52 -1.89 3.35 5.35
N LEU A 53 -2.34 2.81 6.48
CA LEU A 53 -3.12 1.56 6.50
C LEU A 53 -4.54 1.75 5.95
N HIS A 54 -5.16 2.91 6.22
CA HIS A 54 -6.43 3.28 5.61
C HIS A 54 -6.27 3.39 4.10
N LEU A 55 -5.24 4.12 3.66
CA LEU A 55 -4.91 4.28 2.26
C LEU A 55 -4.71 2.93 1.56
N ILE A 56 -3.84 2.05 2.06
CA ILE A 56 -3.58 0.76 1.42
C ILE A 56 -4.85 -0.10 1.37
N GLY A 57 -5.64 -0.13 2.45
CA GLY A 57 -6.90 -0.87 2.51
C GLY A 57 -7.91 -0.37 1.46
N VAL A 58 -8.19 0.94 1.46
CA VAL A 58 -9.12 1.59 0.53
C VAL A 58 -8.62 1.49 -0.91
N ALA A 59 -7.36 1.84 -1.17
CA ALA A 59 -6.76 1.79 -2.50
C ALA A 59 -6.79 0.37 -3.07
N THR A 60 -6.55 -0.66 -2.26
CA THR A 60 -6.63 -2.05 -2.71
C THR A 60 -8.05 -2.41 -3.12
N ILE A 61 -9.08 -2.00 -2.36
CA ILE A 61 -10.49 -2.22 -2.72
C ILE A 61 -10.84 -1.50 -4.02
N LEU A 62 -10.45 -0.23 -4.14
CA LEU A 62 -10.68 0.59 -5.34
C LEU A 62 -9.91 0.10 -6.57
N ALA A 63 -8.79 -0.59 -6.38
CA ALA A 63 -8.02 -1.20 -7.47
C ALA A 63 -8.66 -2.49 -8.01
N ILE A 64 -9.57 -3.15 -7.26
CA ILE A 64 -10.19 -4.42 -7.64
C ILE A 64 -10.81 -4.36 -9.05
N PRO A 65 -11.67 -3.36 -9.41
CA PRO A 65 -12.24 -3.27 -10.75
C PRO A 65 -11.18 -3.26 -11.87
N PHE A 66 -10.07 -2.52 -11.69
CA PHE A 66 -9.01 -2.41 -12.69
C PHE A 66 -8.28 -3.75 -12.90
N VAL A 67 -8.10 -4.53 -11.84
CA VAL A 67 -7.43 -5.83 -11.92
C VAL A 67 -8.39 -6.92 -12.42
N VAL A 68 -9.62 -6.91 -11.92
CA VAL A 68 -10.59 -7.99 -12.10
C VAL A 68 -11.31 -7.94 -13.44
N LEU A 69 -11.68 -6.75 -13.89
CA LEU A 69 -12.34 -6.56 -15.19
C LEU A 69 -11.36 -6.72 -16.35
N LYS A 70 -10.07 -6.99 -16.06
CA LYS A 70 -8.99 -7.13 -17.04
C LYS A 70 -8.99 -5.97 -18.04
N VAL A 71 -9.20 -4.76 -17.54
CA VAL A 71 -9.10 -3.56 -18.38
C VAL A 71 -7.70 -3.45 -18.95
N LYS A 72 -7.58 -2.80 -20.11
CA LYS A 72 -6.28 -2.58 -20.74
C LYS A 72 -5.39 -1.71 -19.84
N PRO A 73 -4.06 -1.90 -19.85
CA PRO A 73 -3.14 -1.24 -18.92
C PRO A 73 -3.13 0.27 -18.99
N TYR A 74 -3.51 0.87 -20.14
CA TYR A 74 -3.63 2.32 -20.25
C TYR A 74 -4.77 2.90 -19.39
N VAL A 75 -5.77 2.11 -19.00
CA VAL A 75 -6.90 2.61 -18.20
C VAL A 75 -6.44 3.01 -16.78
N PRO A 76 -5.86 2.11 -15.95
CA PRO A 76 -5.33 2.52 -14.66
C PRO A 76 -4.17 3.53 -14.81
N LEU A 77 -3.39 3.47 -15.89
CA LEU A 77 -2.35 4.47 -16.17
C LEU A 77 -2.92 5.89 -16.27
N VAL A 78 -3.95 6.10 -17.10
CA VAL A 78 -4.56 7.41 -17.32
C VAL A 78 -5.21 7.92 -16.04
N PHE A 79 -5.99 7.08 -15.34
CA PHE A 79 -6.57 7.46 -14.06
C PHE A 79 -5.50 7.81 -13.02
N GLY A 80 -4.40 7.05 -12.98
CA GLY A 80 -3.30 7.31 -12.06
C GLY A 80 -2.60 8.63 -12.32
N ILE A 81 -2.33 8.94 -13.60
CA ILE A 81 -1.79 10.24 -14.01
C ILE A 81 -2.74 11.37 -13.64
N ILE A 82 -4.05 11.22 -13.90
CA ILE A 82 -5.05 12.22 -13.53
C ILE A 82 -5.04 12.52 -12.03
N CYS A 83 -5.01 11.48 -11.18
CA CYS A 83 -4.92 11.66 -9.73
C CYS A 83 -3.67 12.46 -9.32
N ILE A 84 -2.52 12.13 -9.89
CA ILE A 84 -1.26 12.80 -9.56
C ILE A 84 -1.27 14.27 -10.04
N VAL A 85 -1.73 14.52 -11.26
CA VAL A 85 -1.78 15.86 -11.85
C VAL A 85 -2.80 16.75 -11.15
N LEU A 86 -3.92 16.20 -10.66
CA LEU A 86 -4.92 16.95 -9.89
C LEU A 86 -4.50 17.25 -8.45
N SER A 87 -3.46 16.59 -7.93
CA SER A 87 -3.04 16.72 -6.53
C SER A 87 -2.78 18.16 -6.07
N PRO A 88 -2.11 19.04 -6.84
CA PRO A 88 -1.90 20.42 -6.43
C PRO A 88 -3.22 21.17 -6.25
N LEU A 89 -4.18 20.98 -7.17
CA LEU A 89 -5.50 21.61 -7.09
C LEU A 89 -6.26 21.16 -5.85
N VAL A 90 -6.25 19.84 -5.56
CA VAL A 90 -6.90 19.27 -4.38
C VAL A 90 -6.30 19.82 -3.08
N SER A 91 -4.96 19.98 -3.03
CA SER A 91 -4.26 20.50 -1.85
C SER A 91 -4.59 21.95 -1.51
N MET A 92 -5.08 22.73 -2.48
CA MET A 92 -5.50 24.12 -2.28
C MET A 92 -6.91 24.22 -1.70
N LEU A 93 -7.73 23.17 -1.83
CA LEU A 93 -9.10 23.16 -1.35
C LEU A 93 -9.13 23.02 0.17
N ARG A 94 -10.11 23.68 0.79
CA ARG A 94 -10.40 23.56 2.22
C ARG A 94 -11.83 23.11 2.41
N SER A 95 -12.04 22.14 3.29
CA SER A 95 -13.36 21.56 3.52
C SER A 95 -13.46 20.85 4.89
N PRO A 96 -14.67 20.47 5.34
CA PRO A 96 -14.86 19.73 6.59
C PRO A 96 -14.14 18.38 6.58
N ALA A 97 -13.99 17.80 7.78
CA ALA A 97 -13.25 16.56 8.03
C ALA A 97 -13.66 15.36 7.13
N CYS A 98 -14.89 15.35 6.61
CA CYS A 98 -15.39 14.28 5.75
C CYS A 98 -14.57 14.09 4.45
N LEU A 99 -13.87 15.13 3.99
CA LEU A 99 -13.09 15.10 2.74
C LEU A 99 -11.58 14.89 2.97
N LEU A 100 -11.16 14.66 4.21
CA LEU A 100 -9.78 14.29 4.55
C LEU A 100 -9.28 13.07 3.76
N PRO A 101 -10.06 11.98 3.56
CA PRO A 101 -9.59 10.86 2.76
C PRO A 101 -9.16 11.23 1.34
N PHE A 102 -9.68 12.33 0.78
CA PHE A 102 -9.36 12.77 -0.57
C PHE A 102 -8.18 13.74 -0.65
N GLY A 103 -7.57 14.14 0.47
CA GLY A 103 -6.50 15.15 0.47
C GLY A 103 -6.97 16.57 0.77
N ILE A 104 -8.28 16.78 1.02
CA ILE A 104 -8.85 18.09 1.29
C ILE A 104 -8.89 18.32 2.80
N THR A 105 -8.06 19.24 3.28
CA THR A 105 -7.86 19.48 4.72
C THR A 105 -8.51 20.78 5.19
N TYR A 106 -8.81 20.88 6.48
CA TYR A 106 -9.20 22.15 7.11
C TYR A 106 -7.98 22.89 7.68
N ASN A 107 -8.17 24.14 8.09
CA ASN A 107 -7.08 24.96 8.62
C ASN A 107 -6.59 24.43 9.97
N GLY A 108 -5.28 24.28 10.12
CA GLY A 108 -4.68 23.73 11.34
C GLY A 108 -4.83 22.21 11.50
N PHE A 109 -5.18 21.49 10.42
CA PHE A 109 -5.17 20.03 10.43
C PHE A 109 -3.75 19.50 10.65
N ALA A 110 -3.57 18.71 11.70
CA ALA A 110 -2.36 18.00 12.04
C ALA A 110 -2.71 16.59 12.54
N THR A 111 -1.86 15.61 12.22
CA THR A 111 -2.02 14.22 12.66
C THR A 111 -0.70 13.50 12.54
N LEU A 112 -0.51 12.45 13.33
CA LEU A 112 0.71 11.64 13.35
C LEU A 112 0.97 10.88 12.03
N ASP A 113 -0.08 10.56 11.29
CA ASP A 113 -0.01 9.84 10.01
C ASP A 113 -1.18 10.25 9.12
N TYR A 114 -0.88 10.91 8.00
CA TYR A 114 -1.87 11.32 6.99
C TYR A 114 -1.38 11.02 5.60
N GLU A 115 -2.06 10.06 4.96
CA GLU A 115 -1.73 9.64 3.60
C GLU A 115 -3.00 9.64 2.75
N PRO A 116 -3.35 10.78 2.12
CA PRO A 116 -4.61 10.92 1.41
C PRO A 116 -4.68 10.07 0.14
N LEU A 117 -5.90 9.77 -0.31
CA LEU A 117 -6.13 9.00 -1.52
C LEU A 117 -5.55 9.69 -2.77
N ILE A 118 -5.59 11.02 -2.83
CA ILE A 118 -4.94 11.82 -3.88
C ILE A 118 -3.67 12.42 -3.28
N PRO A 119 -2.47 12.16 -3.84
CA PRO A 119 -2.17 11.51 -5.13
C PRO A 119 -1.93 10.00 -5.06
N TRP A 120 -1.88 9.40 -3.87
CA TRP A 120 -1.27 8.08 -3.66
C TRP A 120 -2.01 6.93 -4.34
N PHE A 121 -3.33 6.99 -4.47
CA PHE A 121 -4.08 6.04 -5.28
C PHE A 121 -3.63 6.07 -6.74
N GLY A 122 -3.21 7.24 -7.24
CA GLY A 122 -2.62 7.35 -8.56
C GLY A 122 -1.34 6.53 -8.69
N VAL A 123 -0.45 6.60 -7.69
CA VAL A 123 0.77 5.77 -7.62
C VAL A 123 0.42 4.28 -7.59
N VAL A 124 -0.60 3.89 -6.83
CA VAL A 124 -1.10 2.51 -6.79
C VAL A 124 -1.58 2.06 -8.18
N LEU A 125 -2.34 2.89 -8.90
CA LEU A 125 -2.81 2.59 -10.25
C LEU A 125 -1.68 2.51 -11.29
N LEU A 126 -0.63 3.33 -11.16
CA LEU A 126 0.58 3.18 -11.96
C LEU A 126 1.22 1.80 -11.74
N GLY A 127 1.31 1.36 -10.48
CA GLY A 127 1.77 0.03 -10.11
C GLY A 127 0.88 -1.09 -10.69
N VAL A 128 -0.44 -0.92 -10.69
CA VAL A 128 -1.39 -1.86 -11.31
C VAL A 128 -1.16 -1.94 -12.83
N SER A 129 -1.06 -0.80 -13.50
CA SER A 129 -0.78 -0.73 -14.95
C SER A 129 0.53 -1.44 -15.29
N LEU A 130 1.59 -1.11 -14.58
CA LEU A 130 2.91 -1.73 -14.75
C LEU A 130 2.84 -3.24 -14.50
N GLY A 131 2.13 -3.65 -13.44
CA GLY A 131 1.90 -5.07 -13.14
C GLY A 131 1.19 -5.81 -14.26
N GLN A 132 0.21 -5.19 -14.92
CA GLN A 132 -0.50 -5.78 -16.07
C GLN A 132 0.41 -5.94 -17.30
N VAL A 133 1.33 -5.00 -17.53
CA VAL A 133 2.31 -5.06 -18.64
C VAL A 133 3.39 -6.10 -18.37
N ILE A 134 3.92 -6.12 -17.14
CA ILE A 134 5.03 -7.00 -16.75
C ILE A 134 4.56 -8.45 -16.51
N TYR A 135 3.36 -8.63 -15.97
CA TYR A 135 2.79 -9.93 -15.62
C TYR A 135 1.47 -10.17 -16.37
N PRO A 136 1.49 -10.28 -17.71
CA PRO A 136 0.28 -10.54 -18.47
C PRO A 136 -0.33 -11.87 -18.03
N GLY A 137 -1.63 -11.85 -17.71
CA GLY A 137 -2.34 -13.02 -17.16
C GLY A 137 -1.90 -13.42 -15.74
N GLY A 138 -1.14 -12.59 -15.02
CA GLY A 138 -0.63 -12.86 -13.68
C GLY A 138 0.57 -13.82 -13.67
N VAL A 139 1.17 -14.10 -14.82
CA VAL A 139 2.29 -15.03 -14.97
C VAL A 139 3.57 -14.25 -15.24
N ARG A 140 4.68 -14.65 -14.60
CA ARG A 140 6.01 -14.08 -14.85
C ARG A 140 6.49 -14.50 -16.24
N HIS A 141 6.91 -13.53 -17.05
CA HIS A 141 7.44 -13.78 -18.39
C HIS A 141 8.87 -13.23 -18.54
N GLY A 142 9.62 -13.80 -19.49
CA GLY A 142 10.92 -13.31 -19.93
C GLY A 142 12.02 -13.36 -18.87
N ILE A 143 12.78 -12.28 -18.74
CA ILE A 143 13.92 -12.17 -17.82
C ILE A 143 13.49 -12.36 -16.35
N LEU A 144 12.26 -12.00 -15.99
CA LEU A 144 11.73 -12.17 -14.64
C LEU A 144 11.45 -13.63 -14.28
N THR A 145 11.27 -14.50 -15.28
CA THR A 145 11.21 -15.94 -15.06
C THR A 145 12.59 -16.49 -14.71
N ARG A 146 13.67 -15.95 -15.32
CA ARG A 146 15.07 -16.30 -15.00
C ARG A 146 15.51 -15.75 -13.64
N ILE A 147 15.06 -14.55 -13.26
CA ILE A 147 15.26 -13.98 -11.91
C ILE A 147 14.33 -14.64 -10.88
N GLY A 148 13.41 -15.49 -11.31
CA GLY A 148 12.46 -16.20 -10.44
C GLY A 148 13.14 -17.04 -9.36
N GLU A 149 14.36 -17.52 -9.63
CA GLU A 149 15.30 -17.98 -8.61
C GLU A 149 15.95 -16.75 -7.96
N MET A 150 15.23 -16.18 -6.99
CA MET A 150 15.70 -15.00 -6.27
C MET A 150 17.09 -15.26 -5.68
N PRO A 151 18.09 -14.39 -5.97
CA PRO A 151 19.43 -14.52 -5.39
C PRO A 151 19.34 -14.68 -3.87
N ARG A 152 20.09 -15.65 -3.30
CA ARG A 152 20.10 -15.87 -1.84
C ARG A 152 20.41 -14.60 -1.05
N LEU A 153 21.17 -13.68 -1.65
CA LEU A 153 21.49 -12.35 -1.12
C LEU A 153 20.25 -11.46 -0.86
N LEU A 154 19.15 -11.67 -1.59
CA LEU A 154 17.91 -10.92 -1.43
C LEU A 154 16.91 -11.59 -0.48
N ALA A 155 17.20 -12.80 0.02
CA ALA A 155 16.33 -13.51 0.94
C ALA A 155 16.01 -12.70 2.23
N PRO A 156 16.97 -11.99 2.85
CA PRO A 156 16.68 -11.14 4.02
C PRO A 156 15.73 -9.99 3.69
N LEU A 157 15.90 -9.36 2.52
CA LEU A 157 15.04 -8.26 2.07
C LEU A 157 13.60 -8.75 1.83
N CYS A 158 13.45 -9.95 1.28
CA CYS A 158 12.14 -10.55 1.09
C CYS A 158 11.49 -11.06 2.37
N PHE A 159 12.28 -11.44 3.37
CA PHE A 159 11.77 -11.71 4.71
C PHE A 159 11.19 -10.43 5.32
N LEU A 160 11.93 -9.32 5.31
CA LEU A 160 11.45 -8.02 5.79
C LEU A 160 10.17 -7.59 5.05
N GLY A 161 10.14 -7.72 3.73
CA GLY A 161 8.96 -7.39 2.92
C GLY A 161 7.71 -8.26 3.19
N ARG A 162 7.86 -9.48 3.74
CA ARG A 162 6.72 -10.33 4.15
C ARG A 162 6.15 -9.93 5.51
N HIS A 163 6.96 -9.29 6.35
CA HIS A 163 6.60 -8.88 7.71
C HIS A 163 6.42 -7.36 7.85
N THR A 164 6.28 -6.64 6.73
CA THR A 164 6.18 -5.17 6.70
C THR A 164 5.12 -4.61 7.66
N LEU A 165 3.96 -5.26 7.81
CA LEU A 165 2.92 -4.76 8.73
C LEU A 165 3.38 -4.79 10.19
N ILE A 166 4.04 -5.86 10.62
CA ILE A 166 4.54 -5.98 12.00
C ILE A 166 5.65 -4.95 12.23
N ILE A 167 6.57 -4.86 11.27
CA ILE A 167 7.67 -3.88 11.30
C ILE A 167 7.09 -2.45 11.38
N TYR A 168 6.05 -2.17 10.57
CA TYR A 168 5.34 -0.89 10.57
C TYR A 168 4.67 -0.58 11.92
N LEU A 169 4.07 -1.55 12.60
CA LEU A 169 3.43 -1.28 13.90
C LEU A 169 4.44 -1.09 15.03
N VAL A 170 5.54 -1.84 14.98
CA VAL A 170 6.51 -1.95 16.06
C VAL A 170 7.58 -0.86 16.01
N HIS A 171 7.89 -0.33 14.81
CA HIS A 171 8.97 0.67 14.69
C HIS A 171 8.68 1.96 15.46
N VAL A 172 7.45 2.51 15.44
CA VAL A 172 7.13 3.76 16.14
C VAL A 172 7.32 3.63 17.66
N PRO A 173 6.73 2.63 18.36
CA PRO A 173 6.98 2.42 19.79
C PRO A 173 8.46 2.20 20.14
N ILE A 174 9.19 1.44 19.31
CA ILE A 174 10.62 1.20 19.55
C ILE A 174 11.42 2.49 19.44
N ILE A 175 11.16 3.30 18.41
CA ILE A 175 11.87 4.58 18.22
C ILE A 175 11.61 5.50 19.41
N ILE A 176 10.35 5.63 19.84
CA ILE A 176 9.99 6.45 21.01
C ILE A 176 10.69 5.93 22.28
N ALA A 177 10.67 4.62 22.52
CA ALA A 177 11.33 4.01 23.67
C ALA A 177 12.84 4.27 23.68
N VAL A 178 13.50 4.15 22.53
CA VAL A 178 14.93 4.44 22.39
C VAL A 178 15.21 5.92 22.66
N LEU A 179 14.44 6.85 22.08
CA LEU A 179 14.62 8.29 22.31
C LEU A 179 14.41 8.67 23.79
N PHE A 180 13.44 8.04 24.45
CA PHE A 180 13.20 8.22 25.89
C PHE A 180 14.39 7.73 26.73
N LEU A 181 14.95 6.55 26.41
CA LEU A 181 16.13 6.02 27.11
C LEU A 181 17.37 6.90 26.97
N PHE A 182 17.52 7.59 25.84
CA PHE A 182 18.59 8.57 25.63
C PHE A 182 18.29 9.96 26.22
N GLY A 183 17.12 10.16 26.85
CA GLY A 183 16.71 11.43 27.44
C GLY A 183 16.41 12.53 26.42
N LEU A 184 16.18 12.18 25.15
CA LEU A 184 15.89 13.14 24.08
C LEU A 184 14.41 13.55 24.04
N VAL A 185 13.54 12.77 24.68
CA VAL A 185 12.10 13.02 24.76
C VAL A 185 11.62 12.74 26.19
N SER A 186 10.80 13.64 26.73
CA SER A 186 10.03 13.44 27.96
C SER A 186 8.60 13.06 27.62
N LEU A 187 8.10 11.95 28.19
CA LEU A 187 6.72 11.49 28.05
C LEU A 187 5.74 12.34 28.88
#